data_AF-A0A5B9QTW0-F1
#
_entry.id   AF-A0A5B9QTW0-F1
#
_cell.length_a   1.000
_cell.length_b   1.000
_cell.length_c   1.000
_cell.angle_alpha   90.00
_cell.angle_beta   90.00
_cell.angle_gamma   90.00
#
_symmetry.space_group_name_H-M   'P 1'
#
loop_
_entity.id
_entity.type
_entity.pdbx_description
1 polymer ?
#
loop_
_entity_poly.entity_id
_entity_poly.type
_entity_poly.pdbx_seq_one_letter_code
_entity_poly.pdbx_strand_id
1 'polypeptide(L)' 'MAGTERRRELRRRRQRVVKTRQLIERVKKGTMDKETAVRKLRRLTTGADVIIEREKLAS' A
#
# COMPACT_ATOMS: atom_id res chain seq x y z
N MET A 1 -16.79 -14.05 20.01
CA MET A 1 -17.13 -12.60 20.01
C MET A 1 -17.23 -12.08 18.58
N ALA A 2 -18.43 -11.82 18.04
CA ALA A 2 -18.57 -11.28 16.68
C ALA A 2 -17.95 -9.88 16.50
N GLY A 3 -17.84 -9.08 17.58
CA GLY A 3 -17.23 -7.75 17.55
C GLY A 3 -15.70 -7.71 17.44
N THR A 4 -14.99 -8.83 17.60
CA THR A 4 -13.52 -8.87 17.44
C THR A 4 -13.10 -9.02 15.97
N GLU A 5 -13.85 -9.77 15.16
CA GLU A 5 -13.53 -9.95 13.73
C GLU A 5 -13.71 -8.66 12.94
N ARG A 6 -14.79 -7.91 13.18
CA ARG A 6 -14.99 -6.59 12.55
C ARG A 6 -13.87 -5.61 12.90
N ARG A 7 -13.46 -5.57 14.17
CA ARG A 7 -12.34 -4.74 14.63
C ARG A 7 -11.01 -5.17 14.00
N ARG A 8 -10.75 -6.47 13.89
CA ARG A 8 -9.57 -7.02 13.20
C ARG A 8 -9.54 -6.65 11.73
N GLU A 9 -10.68 -6.75 11.05
CA GLU A 9 -10.83 -6.37 9.65
C GLU A 9 -10.53 -4.88 9.44
N LEU A 10 -11.12 -4.00 10.28
CA LEU A 10 -10.85 -2.56 10.26
C LEU A 10 -9.37 -2.26 10.51
N ARG A 11 -8.74 -2.97 11.45
CA ARG A 11 -7.29 -2.84 11.71
C ARG A 11 -6.47 -3.22 10.48
N ARG A 12 -6.77 -4.34 9.81
CA ARG A 12 -6.09 -4.76 8.57
C ARG A 12 -6.26 -3.71 7.47
N ARG A 13 -7.46 -3.15 7.30
CA ARG A 13 -7.71 -2.05 6.34
C ARG A 13 -6.84 -0.83 6.65
N ARG A 14 -6.82 -0.36 7.90
CA ARG A 14 -5.97 0.78 8.31
C ARG A 14 -4.48 0.51 8.08
N GLN A 15 -4.01 -0.69 8.42
CA GLN A 15 -2.62 -1.08 8.20
C GLN A 15 -2.24 -1.08 6.72
N ARG A 16 -3.15 -1.50 5.82
CA ARG A 16 -2.92 -1.42 4.38
C ARG A 16 -2.71 0.04 3.94
N VAL A 17 -3.56 0.97 4.39
CA VAL A 17 -3.43 2.40 4.08
C VAL A 17 -2.07 2.95 4.53
N VAL A 18 -1.67 2.67 5.77
CA VAL A 18 -0.39 3.14 6.32
C VAL A 18 0.80 2.57 5.53
N LYS A 19 0.79 1.27 5.23
CA LYS A 19 1.87 0.63 4.45
C LYS A 19 1.97 1.17 3.03
N THR A 20 0.85 1.40 2.37
CA THR A 20 0.82 2.03 1.03
C THR A 20 1.49 3.41 1.08
N ARG A 21 1.10 4.25 2.04
CA ARG A 21 1.68 5.59 2.22
C ARG A 21 3.20 5.52 2.46
N GLN A 22 3.65 4.62 3.33
CA GLN A 22 5.07 4.44 3.61
C GLN A 22 5.88 4.02 2.37
N LEU A 23 5.32 3.15 1.51
CA LEU A 23 6.00 2.76 0.28
C LEU A 23 6.16 3.95 -0.67
N ILE A 24 5.11 4.74 -0.84
CA ILE A 24 5.13 5.95 -1.67
C ILE A 24 6.13 6.97 -1.13
N GLU A 25 6.13 7.22 0.18
CA GLU A 25 7.08 8.14 0.83
C GLU A 25 8.53 7.67 0.65
N ARG A 26 8.79 6.36 0.74
CA ARG A 26 10.15 5.82 0.51
C ARG A 26 10.65 6.01 -0.91
N VAL A 27 9.77 5.89 -1.90
CA VAL A 27 10.09 6.22 -3.30
C VAL A 27 10.35 7.71 -3.46
N LYS A 28 9.49 8.58 -2.91
CA LYS A 28 9.68 10.04 -2.93
C LYS A 28 10.98 10.47 -2.27
N LYS A 29 11.41 9.79 -1.21
CA LYS A 29 12.68 10.02 -0.53
C LYS A 29 13.90 9.45 -1.29
N GLY A 30 13.71 8.66 -2.35
CA GLY A 30 14.79 7.99 -3.07
C GLY A 30 15.40 6.80 -2.33
N THR A 31 14.78 6.34 -1.25
CA THR A 31 15.26 5.18 -0.44
C THR A 31 14.73 3.84 -0.94
N MET A 32 13.91 3.85 -2.00
CA MET A 32 13.36 2.66 -2.64
C MET A 32 13.13 2.95 -4.12
N ASP A 33 13.51 1.97 -4.95
CA ASP A 33 13.24 2.02 -6.38
C ASP A 33 11.73 1.84 -6.69
N LYS A 34 11.28 2.45 -7.79
CA LYS A 34 9.89 2.44 -8.26
C LYS A 34 9.41 1.02 -8.56
N GLU A 35 10.23 0.18 -9.21
CA GLU A 35 9.85 -1.18 -9.57
C GLU A 35 9.61 -2.04 -8.31
N THR A 36 10.49 -1.89 -7.33
CA THR A 36 10.36 -2.55 -6.03
C THR A 36 9.09 -2.11 -5.29
N ALA A 37 8.74 -0.81 -5.37
CA ALA A 37 7.52 -0.29 -4.77
C ALA A 37 6.26 -0.83 -5.47
N VAL A 38 6.24 -0.87 -6.81
CA VAL A 38 5.15 -1.44 -7.62
C VAL A 38 4.88 -2.90 -7.24
N ARG A 39 5.93 -3.74 -7.17
CA ARG A 39 5.79 -5.15 -6.76
C ARG A 39 5.23 -5.30 -5.35
N LYS A 40 5.65 -4.45 -4.41
CA LYS A 40 5.15 -4.47 -3.03
C LYS A 40 3.69 -4.00 -2.95
N LEU A 41 3.31 -2.99 -3.72
CA LEU A 41 1.94 -2.48 -3.78
C LEU A 41 0.97 -3.53 -4.32
N ARG A 42 1.31 -4.21 -5.43
CA ARG A 42 0.50 -5.29 -6.02
C ARG A 42 0.25 -6.46 -5.06
N ARG A 43 1.19 -6.76 -4.16
CA ARG A 43 1.02 -7.79 -3.11
C ARG A 43 0.19 -7.32 -1.91
N LEU A 44 0.11 -6.02 -1.67
CA LEU A 44 -0.52 -5.44 -0.48
C LEU A 44 -2.02 -5.21 -0.67
N THR A 45 -2.44 -4.81 -1.88
CA THR A 45 -3.81 -4.43 -2.17
C THR A 45 -4.19 -4.77 -3.61
N THR A 46 -5.43 -5.20 -3.82
CA THR A 46 -5.99 -5.55 -5.13
C THR A 46 -6.27 -4.33 -6.02
N GLY A 47 -6.26 -3.12 -5.45
CA GLY A 47 -6.37 -1.85 -6.20
C GLY A 47 -5.02 -1.16 -6.40
N ALA A 48 -3.93 -1.92 -6.45
CA ALA A 48 -2.58 -1.37 -6.53
C ALA A 48 -2.35 -0.58 -7.82
N ASP A 49 -2.91 -1.02 -8.95
CA ASP A 49 -2.65 -0.39 -10.24
C ASP A 49 -3.17 1.06 -10.29
N VAL A 50 -4.32 1.34 -9.69
CA VAL A 50 -4.84 2.72 -9.53
C VAL A 50 -3.90 3.61 -8.71
N ILE A 51 -3.28 3.05 -7.66
CA ILE A 51 -2.33 3.77 -6.81
C ILE A 51 -1.02 4.02 -7.58
N ILE A 52 -0.56 3.01 -8.32
CA ILE A 52 0.66 3.07 -9.13
C ILE A 52 0.53 4.14 -10.22
N GLU A 53 -0.60 4.19 -10.90
CA GLU A 53 -0.91 5.18 -11.94
C GLU A 53 -1.02 6.59 -11.34
N ARG A 54 -1.80 6.75 -10.25
CA ARG A 54 -1.97 8.03 -9.56
C ARG A 54 -0.64 8.64 -9.10
N GLU A 55 0.26 7.83 -8.58
CA GLU A 55 1.56 8.28 -8.05
C GLU A 55 2.68 8.25 -9.10
N LYS A 56 2.37 7.96 -10.38
CA LYS A 56 3.34 7.87 -11.49
C LYS A 56 4.54 6.96 -11.18
N LEU A 57 4.22 5.83 -10.53
CA LEU A 57 5.18 4.81 -10.13
C LEU A 57 5.45 3.80 -11.25
N ALA A 58 4.50 3.63 -12.18
CA ALA A 58 4.77 3.01 -13.46
C ALA A 58 5.46 4.06 -14.35
N SER A 59 6.65 3.72 -14.82
CA SER A 59 7.39 4.52 -15.80
C SER A 59 7.05 4.00 -17.18
#